data_AF-A0A8B2ZK96-F1
#
_entry.id   AF-A0A8B2ZK96-F1
#
_cell.length_a   1.000
_cell.length_b   1.000
_cell.length_c   1.000
_cell.angle_alpha   90.00
_cell.angle_beta   90.00
_cell.angle_gamma   90.00
#
_symmetry.space_group_name_H-M   'P 1'
#
loop_
_entity.id
_entity.type
_entity.pdbx_description
1 polymer ?
#
loop_
_entity_poly.entity_id
_entity_poly.type
_entity_poly.pdbx_seq_one_letter_code
_entity_poly.pdbx_strand_id
1 'polypeptide(L)'
;MSFNVLKYCKDLREEKEVSVRKIAEKIGYSYSYISSMENKARNNPSDKFIKDYILGLVENNHSEFNYHSEKIKELSNGEIDLGLYVDSATSIMDAVTNKKVSSYITDSHTHDGSYYDFAVNDLKYHLQDEKNSTFYGRVPLDADDSQHVQSLIYNYLNTKYDILKSQLNALYNSDAIDKDKYDKILDEIETIKRYIK
;
A
#
# COMPACT_ATOMS: atom_id res chain seq x y z
N MET A 1 -7.99 26.96 6.67
CA MET A 1 -8.17 25.50 6.52
C MET A 1 -6.87 24.76 6.24
N SER A 2 -5.85 25.34 5.57
CA SER A 2 -4.56 24.67 5.26
C SER A 2 -3.68 24.26 6.47
N PHE A 3 -3.89 24.83 7.65
CA PHE A 3 -3.01 24.60 8.81
C PHE A 3 -2.98 23.14 9.29
N ASN A 4 -4.14 22.46 9.30
CA ASN A 4 -4.22 21.07 9.78
C ASN A 4 -3.50 20.10 8.83
N VAL A 5 -3.56 20.35 7.52
CA VAL A 5 -2.91 19.50 6.50
C VAL A 5 -1.39 19.67 6.53
N LEU A 6 -0.89 20.90 6.63
CA LEU A 6 0.56 21.13 6.72
C LEU A 6 1.15 20.62 8.03
N LYS A 7 0.40 20.75 9.14
CA LYS A 7 0.79 20.13 10.41
C LYS A 7 0.87 18.60 10.27
N TYR A 8 -0.13 17.99 9.66
CA TYR A 8 -0.11 16.55 9.38
C TYR A 8 1.10 16.11 8.54
N CYS A 9 1.43 16.84 7.48
CA CYS A 9 2.61 16.56 6.66
C CYS A 9 3.92 16.67 7.47
N LYS A 10 4.00 17.65 8.36
CA LYS A 10 5.15 17.83 9.26
C LYS A 10 5.26 16.68 10.26
N ASP A 11 4.16 16.34 10.93
CA ASP A 11 4.10 15.27 11.91
C ASP A 11 4.50 13.93 11.27
N LEU A 12 3.98 13.62 10.07
CA LEU A 12 4.35 12.43 9.30
C LEU A 12 5.84 12.41 8.90
N ARG A 13 6.39 13.56 8.52
CA ARG A 13 7.81 13.68 8.20
C ARG A 13 8.68 13.38 9.42
N GLU A 14 8.30 13.92 10.58
CA GLU A 14 9.01 13.74 11.84
C GLU A 14 8.92 12.30 12.35
N GLU A 15 7.75 11.66 12.22
CA GLU A 15 7.55 10.23 12.50
C GLU A 15 8.46 9.34 11.64
N LYS A 16 8.64 9.68 10.36
CA LYS A 16 9.53 8.96 9.43
C LYS A 16 11.01 9.36 9.56
N GLU A 17 11.36 10.20 10.52
CA GLU A 17 12.72 10.69 10.75
C GLU A 17 13.36 11.36 9.51
N VAL A 18 12.54 11.97 8.64
CA VAL A 18 13.01 12.64 7.42
C VAL A 18 13.31 14.11 7.73
N SER A 19 14.53 14.56 7.44
CA SER A 19 14.86 15.99 7.62
C SER A 19 14.20 16.86 6.54
N VAL A 20 13.97 18.13 6.86
CA VAL A 20 13.45 19.13 5.89
C VAL A 20 14.34 19.23 4.64
N ARG A 21 15.66 19.08 4.80
CA ARG A 21 16.61 19.06 3.66
C ARG A 21 16.41 17.84 2.78
N LYS A 22 16.28 16.66 3.39
CA LYS A 22 16.12 15.40 2.66
C LYS A 22 14.82 15.39 1.86
N ILE A 23 13.71 15.87 2.44
CA ILE A 23 12.45 15.98 1.68
C ILE A 23 12.56 17.03 0.57
N ALA A 24 13.16 18.20 0.84
CA ALA A 24 13.39 19.25 -0.15
C ALA A 24 14.11 18.74 -1.40
N GLU A 25 15.18 17.97 -1.21
CA GLU A 25 15.93 17.32 -2.29
C GLU A 25 15.06 16.32 -3.05
N LYS A 26 14.29 15.47 -2.36
CA LYS A 26 13.41 14.47 -2.99
C LYS A 26 12.33 15.10 -3.86
N ILE A 27 11.70 16.17 -3.41
CA ILE A 27 10.52 16.76 -4.08
C ILE A 27 10.86 17.96 -4.97
N GLY A 28 12.13 18.36 -5.04
CA GLY A 28 12.58 19.45 -5.91
C GLY A 28 12.17 20.85 -5.44
N TYR A 29 11.87 21.02 -4.16
CA TYR A 29 11.54 22.32 -3.55
C TYR A 29 12.71 22.82 -2.70
N SER A 30 12.84 24.14 -2.50
CA SER A 30 13.90 24.67 -1.63
C SER A 30 13.64 24.36 -0.15
N TYR A 31 14.71 24.14 0.62
CA TYR A 31 14.64 24.00 2.08
C TYR A 31 13.84 25.13 2.73
N SER A 32 14.10 26.37 2.32
CA SER A 32 13.44 27.57 2.84
C SER A 32 11.94 27.60 2.54
N TYR A 33 11.53 27.04 1.38
CA TYR A 33 10.13 26.92 1.01
C TYR A 33 9.41 25.91 1.90
N ILE A 34 9.96 24.70 2.07
CA ILE A 34 9.37 23.68 2.93
C ILE A 34 9.31 24.16 4.38
N SER A 35 10.42 24.71 4.90
CA SER A 35 10.47 25.25 6.26
C SER A 35 9.43 26.36 6.47
N SER A 36 9.21 27.21 5.46
CA SER A 36 8.17 28.23 5.51
C SER A 36 6.77 27.61 5.49
N MET A 37 6.53 26.56 4.70
CA MET A 37 5.24 25.88 4.67
C MET A 37 4.92 25.23 6.02
N GLU A 38 5.85 24.47 6.59
CA GLU A 38 5.62 23.76 7.85
C GLU A 38 5.42 24.68 9.06
N ASN A 39 6.03 25.88 9.05
CA ASN A 39 6.07 26.74 10.23
C ASN A 39 5.24 28.03 10.10
N LYS A 40 4.75 28.40 8.90
CA LYS A 40 3.94 29.61 8.71
C LYS A 40 2.48 29.24 8.43
N ALA A 41 1.59 29.59 9.37
CA ALA A 41 0.18 29.26 9.34
C ALA A 41 -0.68 29.92 8.23
N ARG A 42 -0.10 30.75 7.35
CA ARG A 42 -0.85 31.54 6.34
C ARG A 42 -0.57 31.19 4.89
N ASN A 43 0.22 30.15 4.62
CA ASN A 43 0.41 29.72 3.24
C ASN A 43 -0.69 28.73 2.85
N ASN A 44 -1.30 28.94 1.69
CA ASN A 44 -2.23 27.99 1.08
C ASN A 44 -1.40 27.12 0.11
N PRO A 45 -0.94 25.93 0.52
CA PRO A 45 -0.19 25.05 -0.35
C PRO A 45 -1.07 24.61 -1.52
N SER A 46 -0.46 24.36 -2.68
CA SER A 46 -1.18 23.71 -3.79
C SER A 46 -1.32 22.21 -3.53
N ASP A 47 -2.38 21.61 -4.06
CA ASP A 47 -2.58 20.15 -4.01
C ASP A 47 -1.39 19.40 -4.60
N LYS A 48 -0.78 19.96 -5.65
CA LYS A 48 0.48 19.44 -6.21
C LYS A 48 1.60 19.40 -5.17
N PHE A 49 1.83 20.49 -4.44
CA PHE A 49 2.86 20.50 -3.40
C PHE A 49 2.59 19.44 -2.35
N ILE A 50 1.35 19.32 -1.87
CA ILE A 50 0.97 18.32 -0.86
C ILE A 50 1.19 16.90 -1.42
N LYS A 51 0.76 16.65 -2.66
CA LYS A 51 0.96 15.37 -3.36
C LYS A 51 2.43 15.00 -3.47
N ASP A 52 3.26 15.92 -3.96
CA ASP A 52 4.70 15.70 -4.11
C ASP A 52 5.34 15.44 -2.73
N TYR A 53 4.91 16.18 -1.69
CA TYR A 53 5.36 16.00 -0.31
C TYR A 53 5.10 14.58 0.21
N ILE A 54 3.87 14.10 0.10
CA ILE A 54 3.49 12.76 0.56
C ILE A 54 4.23 11.70 -0.26
N LEU A 55 4.30 11.82 -1.59
CA LEU A 55 5.05 10.90 -2.44
C LEU A 55 6.53 10.80 -2.04
N GLY A 56 7.15 11.93 -1.71
CA GLY A 56 8.54 11.97 -1.22
C GLY A 56 8.75 11.28 0.13
N LEU A 57 7.73 11.27 0.98
CA LEU A 57 7.77 10.59 2.28
C LEU A 57 7.50 9.09 2.18
N VAL A 58 6.61 8.66 1.29
CA VAL A 58 6.22 7.25 1.15
C VAL A 58 7.05 6.49 0.10
N GLU A 59 7.98 7.17 -0.59
CA GLU A 59 8.90 6.57 -1.57
C GLU A 59 8.18 5.75 -2.66
N ASN A 60 7.06 6.27 -3.16
CA ASN A 60 6.17 5.62 -4.14
C ASN A 60 5.42 4.37 -3.62
N ASN A 61 5.32 4.15 -2.31
CA ASN A 61 4.37 3.19 -1.76
C ASN A 61 2.94 3.70 -1.98
N HIS A 62 2.29 3.24 -3.06
CA HIS A 62 0.95 3.68 -3.46
C HIS A 62 -0.13 3.38 -2.40
N SER A 63 0.00 2.29 -1.63
CA SER A 63 -0.96 1.97 -0.57
C SER A 63 -0.87 2.98 0.58
N GLU A 64 0.35 3.33 0.96
CA GLU A 64 0.61 4.33 2.00
C GLU A 64 0.24 5.74 1.52
N PHE A 65 0.53 6.07 0.26
CA PHE A 65 0.05 7.31 -0.36
C PHE A 65 -1.49 7.41 -0.28
N ASN A 66 -2.20 6.35 -0.65
CA ASN A 66 -3.66 6.33 -0.63
C ASN A 66 -4.21 6.54 0.79
N TYR A 67 -3.60 5.92 1.80
CA TYR A 67 -3.95 6.14 3.20
C TYR A 67 -3.80 7.62 3.61
N HIS A 68 -2.67 8.25 3.27
CA HIS A 68 -2.43 9.66 3.59
C HIS A 68 -3.32 10.60 2.75
N SER A 69 -3.64 10.24 1.51
CA SER A 69 -4.57 10.99 0.64
C SER A 69 -5.96 11.08 1.27
N GLU A 70 -6.50 9.96 1.76
CA GLU A 70 -7.79 9.94 2.48
C GLU A 70 -7.73 10.74 3.79
N LYS A 71 -6.65 10.62 4.57
CA LYS A 71 -6.48 11.42 5.80
C LYS A 71 -6.44 12.92 5.51
N ILE A 72 -5.80 13.34 4.43
CA ILE A 72 -5.75 14.74 4.01
C ILE A 72 -7.13 15.22 3.54
N LYS A 73 -7.86 14.38 2.81
CA LYS A 73 -9.24 14.65 2.41
C LYS A 73 -10.16 14.84 3.62
N GLU A 74 -10.06 13.97 4.62
CA GLU A 74 -10.76 14.10 5.91
C GLU A 74 -10.39 15.41 6.63
N LEU A 75 -9.09 15.69 6.79
CA LEU A 75 -8.60 16.88 7.51
C LEU A 75 -8.95 18.21 6.83
N SER A 76 -9.17 18.18 5.51
CA SER A 76 -9.56 19.32 4.69
C SER A 76 -11.07 19.39 4.45
N ASN A 77 -11.88 18.53 5.06
CA ASN A 77 -13.32 18.41 4.81
C ASN A 77 -13.65 18.27 3.31
N GLY A 78 -12.80 17.55 2.56
CA GLY A 78 -12.94 17.34 1.13
C GLY A 78 -12.43 18.46 0.22
N GLU A 79 -11.89 19.56 0.77
CA GLU A 79 -11.32 20.64 -0.05
C GLU A 79 -10.06 20.21 -0.83
N ILE A 80 -9.30 19.25 -0.30
CA ILE A 80 -8.09 18.71 -0.92
C ILE A 80 -8.31 17.23 -1.23
N ASP A 81 -8.29 16.87 -2.50
CA ASP A 81 -8.33 15.48 -2.98
C ASP A 81 -7.13 15.21 -3.89
N LEU A 82 -6.16 14.43 -3.40
CA LEU A 82 -4.93 14.13 -4.15
C LEU A 82 -5.10 12.97 -5.16
N GLY A 83 -6.29 12.36 -5.18
CA GLY A 83 -6.61 11.13 -5.88
C GLY A 83 -6.01 9.90 -5.21
N LEU A 84 -6.29 8.74 -5.81
CA LEU A 84 -5.77 7.44 -5.39
C LEU A 84 -4.90 6.86 -6.51
N TYR A 85 -3.77 6.26 -6.16
CA TYR A 85 -3.02 5.38 -7.05
C TYR A 85 -3.63 3.98 -7.00
N VAL A 86 -4.22 3.57 -8.12
CA VAL A 86 -4.62 2.18 -8.34
C VAL A 86 -3.44 1.51 -9.01
N ASP A 87 -2.71 0.67 -8.28
CA ASP A 87 -1.60 -0.07 -8.87
C ASP A 87 -2.11 -0.95 -10.00
N SER A 88 -1.35 -1.12 -11.08
CA SER A 88 -1.71 -2.06 -12.16
C SER A 88 -1.75 -3.50 -11.65
N ALA A 89 -0.93 -3.83 -10.62
CA ALA A 89 -1.04 -5.07 -9.84
C ALA A 89 -2.34 -5.16 -8.99
N THR A 90 -3.08 -4.06 -8.88
CA THR A 90 -4.39 -3.93 -8.24
C THR A 90 -5.53 -3.88 -9.27
N SER A 91 -5.24 -4.02 -10.57
CA SER A 91 -6.25 -4.51 -11.51
C SER A 91 -6.68 -5.87 -10.98
N ILE A 92 -7.81 -5.92 -10.29
CA ILE A 92 -8.41 -7.16 -9.81
C ILE A 92 -8.54 -8.14 -11.00
N MET A 93 -8.68 -7.63 -12.23
CA MET A 93 -8.66 -8.42 -13.47
C MET A 93 -7.30 -9.09 -13.78
N ASP A 94 -6.15 -8.49 -13.44
CA ASP A 94 -4.83 -9.09 -13.68
C ASP A 94 -4.47 -10.11 -12.60
N ALA A 95 -4.90 -9.88 -11.36
CA ALA A 95 -4.77 -10.86 -10.27
C ALA A 95 -5.67 -12.09 -10.49
N VAL A 96 -6.87 -11.90 -11.06
CA VAL A 96 -7.86 -12.96 -11.31
C VAL A 96 -7.58 -13.77 -12.58
N THR A 97 -6.97 -13.17 -13.61
CA THR A 97 -6.60 -13.90 -14.85
C THR A 97 -5.23 -14.57 -14.78
N ASN A 98 -4.37 -14.21 -13.82
CA ASN A 98 -3.14 -14.94 -13.57
C ASN A 98 -3.41 -16.28 -12.88
N LYS A 99 -3.77 -17.28 -13.68
CA LYS A 99 -3.52 -18.71 -13.40
C LYS A 99 -2.03 -19.03 -13.13
N LYS A 100 -1.13 -18.04 -13.15
CA LYS A 100 0.30 -18.13 -12.82
C LYS A 100 0.65 -17.91 -11.34
N VAL A 101 -0.32 -17.86 -10.41
CA VAL A 101 0.01 -17.89 -8.97
C VAL A 101 0.52 -19.29 -8.53
N SER A 102 0.46 -20.30 -9.42
CA SER A 102 1.38 -21.46 -9.41
C SER A 102 2.33 -21.38 -10.60
N SER A 103 3.12 -20.31 -10.70
CA SER A 103 4.28 -20.34 -11.59
C SER A 103 5.34 -21.19 -10.89
N TYR A 104 5.32 -22.48 -11.20
CA TYR A 104 6.56 -23.23 -11.35
C TYR A 104 7.55 -22.33 -12.11
N ILE A 105 8.82 -22.35 -11.71
CA ILE A 105 9.88 -21.60 -12.40
C ILE A 105 9.79 -21.97 -13.89
N THR A 106 9.27 -21.07 -14.73
CA THR A 106 9.23 -21.26 -16.19
C THR A 106 10.26 -20.36 -16.85
N ASP A 107 11.34 -21.00 -17.26
CA ASP A 107 12.13 -20.79 -18.48
C ASP A 107 12.43 -19.34 -18.88
N SER A 108 13.53 -18.82 -18.34
CA SER A 108 14.45 -18.01 -19.16
C SER A 108 15.84 -17.80 -18.55
N HIS A 109 16.13 -18.32 -17.35
CA HIS A 109 17.47 -18.27 -16.81
C HIS A 109 17.96 -19.64 -16.32
N THR A 110 18.79 -20.23 -17.18
CA THR A 110 19.85 -21.23 -16.94
C THR A 110 19.48 -22.73 -16.97
N HIS A 111 20.38 -23.48 -17.62
CA HIS A 111 20.34 -24.91 -17.92
C HIS A 111 20.25 -25.79 -16.66
N ASP A 112 19.66 -26.98 -16.79
CA ASP A 112 19.51 -28.08 -15.80
C ASP A 112 18.32 -27.98 -14.81
N GLY A 113 17.10 -27.88 -15.36
CA GLY A 113 15.84 -27.74 -14.60
C GLY A 113 15.48 -28.94 -13.72
N SER A 114 15.50 -28.72 -12.41
CA SER A 114 14.82 -29.56 -11.41
C SER A 114 13.42 -28.99 -11.13
N TYR A 115 12.38 -29.82 -11.27
CA TYR A 115 11.00 -29.44 -10.93
C TYR A 115 10.74 -29.70 -9.45
N TYR A 116 10.18 -28.71 -8.75
CA TYR A 116 9.68 -28.86 -7.38
C TYR A 116 8.16 -29.08 -7.40
N ASP A 117 7.67 -30.03 -6.61
CA ASP A 117 6.25 -30.37 -6.46
C ASP A 117 5.51 -29.47 -5.46
N PHE A 118 6.20 -28.48 -4.90
CA PHE A 118 5.64 -27.45 -4.00
C PHE A 118 5.71 -26.06 -4.63
N ALA A 119 4.83 -25.16 -4.16
CA ALA A 119 4.77 -23.79 -4.63
C ALA A 119 5.96 -22.98 -4.10
N VAL A 120 7.03 -22.85 -4.89
CA VAL A 120 8.30 -22.16 -4.55
C VAL A 120 8.13 -20.69 -4.16
N ASN A 121 6.99 -20.07 -4.46
CA ASN A 121 6.72 -18.64 -4.20
C ASN A 121 5.54 -18.40 -3.24
N ASP A 122 5.02 -19.44 -2.59
CA ASP A 122 3.94 -19.28 -1.61
C ASP A 122 4.52 -19.04 -0.22
N LEU A 123 4.55 -17.76 0.20
CA LEU A 123 5.06 -17.38 1.52
C LEU A 123 4.30 -18.07 2.66
N LYS A 124 3.00 -18.35 2.52
CA LYS A 124 2.25 -19.07 3.55
C LYS A 124 2.79 -20.49 3.69
N TYR A 125 3.06 -21.16 2.57
CA TYR A 125 3.67 -22.49 2.56
C TYR A 125 5.05 -22.47 3.22
N HIS A 126 5.91 -21.51 2.87
CA HIS A 126 7.25 -21.40 3.47
C HIS A 126 7.22 -21.14 4.97
N LEU A 127 6.33 -20.28 5.45
CA LEU A 127 6.20 -19.96 6.87
C LEU A 127 5.55 -21.08 7.69
N GLN A 128 4.87 -22.04 7.05
CA GLN A 128 4.20 -23.16 7.72
C GLN A 128 4.95 -24.49 7.61
N ASP A 129 5.96 -24.58 6.75
CA ASP A 129 6.72 -25.80 6.56
C ASP A 129 7.81 -25.95 7.63
N GLU A 130 7.52 -26.75 8.65
CA GLU A 130 8.44 -27.08 9.74
C GLU A 130 9.76 -27.73 9.26
N LYS A 131 9.78 -28.30 8.06
CA LYS A 131 10.97 -28.92 7.47
C LYS A 131 11.80 -27.96 6.63
N ASN A 132 11.29 -26.76 6.37
CA ASN A 132 11.95 -25.74 5.57
C ASN A 132 12.43 -24.61 6.47
N SER A 133 13.73 -24.57 6.73
CA SER A 133 14.34 -23.47 7.48
C SER A 133 14.14 -22.16 6.70
N THR A 134 13.29 -21.29 7.23
CA THR A 134 12.97 -20.00 6.61
C THR A 134 13.93 -18.93 7.13
N PHE A 135 14.34 -18.02 6.24
CA PHE A 135 15.26 -16.94 6.56
C PHE A 135 14.70 -15.60 6.08
N TYR A 136 14.92 -14.55 6.87
CA TYR A 136 14.81 -13.17 6.40
C TYR A 136 16.22 -12.61 6.17
N GLY A 137 16.62 -12.51 4.90
CA GLY A 137 17.99 -12.15 4.52
C GLY A 137 18.99 -13.24 4.93
N ARG A 138 19.64 -13.06 6.08
CA ARG A 138 20.58 -14.04 6.68
C ARG A 138 20.18 -14.48 8.09
N VAL A 139 19.04 -14.00 8.57
CA VAL A 139 18.53 -14.30 9.92
C VAL A 139 17.58 -15.48 9.80
N PRO A 140 17.84 -16.61 10.48
CA PRO A 140 16.88 -17.71 10.54
C PRO A 140 15.64 -17.26 11.32
N LEU A 141 14.47 -17.61 10.82
CA LEU A 141 13.20 -17.42 11.51
C LEU A 141 12.89 -18.69 12.28
N ASP A 142 12.64 -18.57 13.58
CA ASP A 142 12.09 -19.68 14.34
C ASP A 142 10.56 -19.82 14.13
N ALA A 143 9.94 -20.74 14.86
CA ALA A 143 8.51 -20.99 14.74
C ALA A 143 7.67 -19.78 15.21
N ASP A 144 8.13 -19.09 16.26
CA ASP A 144 7.43 -17.92 16.80
C ASP A 144 7.55 -16.74 15.83
N ASP A 145 8.75 -16.51 15.27
CA ASP A 145 8.98 -15.51 14.22
C ASP A 145 8.10 -15.77 13.00
N SER A 146 8.06 -17.02 12.53
CA SER A 146 7.24 -17.42 11.38
C SER A 146 5.76 -17.17 11.62
N GLN A 147 5.26 -17.48 12.83
CA GLN A 147 3.88 -17.20 13.22
C GLN A 147 3.58 -15.70 13.32
N HIS A 148 4.53 -14.90 13.82
CA HIS A 148 4.38 -13.45 13.87
C HIS A 148 4.36 -12.83 12.47
N VAL A 149 5.25 -13.25 11.57
CA VAL A 149 5.27 -12.81 10.17
C VAL A 149 3.98 -13.20 9.48
N GLN A 150 3.49 -14.43 9.68
CA GLN A 150 2.21 -14.88 9.16
C GLN A 150 1.07 -13.99 9.65
N SER A 151 1.03 -13.68 10.95
CA SER A 151 0.01 -12.82 11.55
C SER A 151 0.08 -11.39 11.01
N LEU A 152 1.29 -10.86 10.78
CA LEU A 152 1.51 -9.54 10.20
C LEU A 152 0.97 -9.47 8.77
N ILE A 153 1.28 -10.48 7.94
CA ILE A 153 0.77 -10.59 6.57
C ILE A 153 -0.76 -10.75 6.58
N TYR A 154 -1.29 -11.63 7.43
CA TYR A 154 -2.72 -11.85 7.61
C TYR A 154 -3.47 -10.56 7.95
N ASN A 155 -2.98 -9.84 8.95
CA ASN A 155 -3.59 -8.59 9.41
C ASN A 155 -3.54 -7.54 8.29
N TYR A 156 -2.38 -7.36 7.66
CA TYR A 156 -2.21 -6.43 6.55
C TYR A 156 -3.19 -6.72 5.40
N LEU A 157 -3.26 -7.98 4.94
CA LEU A 157 -4.14 -8.35 3.83
C LEU A 157 -5.61 -8.16 4.20
N ASN A 158 -6.04 -8.55 5.40
CA ASN A 158 -7.42 -8.30 5.83
C ASN A 158 -7.75 -6.82 5.85
N THR A 159 -6.88 -6.00 6.45
CA THR A 159 -7.07 -4.54 6.46
C THR A 159 -7.15 -3.97 5.04
N LYS A 160 -6.28 -4.41 4.13
CA LYS A 160 -6.32 -4.01 2.72
C LYS A 160 -7.67 -4.30 2.07
N TYR A 161 -8.20 -5.52 2.24
CA TYR A 161 -9.48 -5.90 1.63
C TYR A 161 -10.69 -5.26 2.32
N ASP A 162 -10.61 -4.96 3.62
CA ASP A 162 -11.64 -4.19 4.32
C ASP A 162 -11.70 -2.74 3.82
N ILE A 163 -10.54 -2.12 3.57
CA ILE A 163 -10.46 -0.79 2.96
C ILE A 163 -11.07 -0.82 1.55
N LEU A 164 -10.72 -1.81 0.72
CA LEU A 164 -11.28 -1.95 -0.63
C LEU A 164 -12.81 -2.11 -0.60
N LYS A 165 -13.35 -2.89 0.35
CA LYS A 165 -14.79 -3.05 0.53
C LYS A 165 -15.45 -1.73 0.93
N SER A 166 -14.82 -0.97 1.83
CA SER A 166 -15.31 0.35 2.23
C SER A 166 -15.34 1.35 1.07
N GLN A 167 -14.30 1.35 0.23
CA GLN A 167 -14.22 2.17 -0.98
C GLN A 167 -15.29 1.78 -2.00
N LEU A 168 -15.50 0.47 -2.21
CA LEU A 168 -16.55 -0.04 -3.09
C LEU A 168 -17.95 0.41 -2.62
N ASN A 169 -18.21 0.33 -1.31
CA ASN A 169 -19.46 0.82 -0.72
C ASN A 169 -19.65 2.32 -0.95
N ALA A 170 -18.60 3.12 -0.77
CA ALA A 170 -18.67 4.57 -0.99
C ALA A 170 -19.01 4.91 -2.45
N LEU A 171 -18.39 4.22 -3.42
CA LEU A 171 -18.65 4.40 -4.85
C LEU A 171 -20.09 4.02 -5.22
N TYR A 172 -20.63 2.95 -4.62
CA TYR A 172 -22.01 2.54 -4.86
C TYR A 172 -22.99 3.55 -4.26
N ASN A 173 -22.75 4.01 -3.03
CA ASN A 173 -23.60 5.00 -2.34
C ASN A 173 -23.56 6.38 -3.00
N SER A 174 -22.53 6.69 -3.78
CA SER A 174 -22.42 7.93 -4.56
C SER A 174 -22.94 7.79 -5.99
N ASP A 175 -23.61 6.69 -6.34
CA ASP A 175 -24.08 6.35 -7.69
C ASP A 175 -22.96 6.36 -8.77
N ALA A 176 -21.70 6.19 -8.36
CA ALA A 176 -20.55 6.19 -9.28
C ALA A 176 -20.36 4.85 -9.99
N ILE A 177 -20.96 3.78 -9.47
CA ILE A 177 -20.99 2.44 -10.05
C ILE A 177 -22.40 1.85 -9.95
N ASP A 178 -22.79 1.07 -10.96
CA ASP A 178 -24.04 0.33 -10.93
C ASP A 178 -23.98 -0.90 -10.01
N LYS A 179 -25.16 -1.47 -9.73
CA LYS A 179 -25.31 -2.61 -8.83
C LYS A 179 -24.60 -3.87 -9.35
N ASP A 180 -24.64 -4.14 -10.65
CA ASP A 180 -24.03 -5.34 -11.22
C ASP A 180 -22.51 -5.31 -11.04
N LYS A 181 -21.90 -4.14 -11.26
CA LYS A 181 -20.47 -3.90 -11.03
C LYS A 181 -20.11 -3.98 -9.55
N TYR A 182 -20.95 -3.44 -8.66
CA TYR A 182 -20.77 -3.55 -7.22
C TYR A 182 -20.78 -5.01 -6.75
N ASP A 183 -21.83 -5.76 -7.10
CA ASP A 183 -22.03 -7.15 -6.67
C ASP A 183 -20.88 -8.05 -7.14
N LYS A 184 -20.39 -7.84 -8.38
CA LYS A 184 -19.25 -8.57 -8.91
C LYS A 184 -17.97 -8.33 -8.11
N ILE A 185 -17.62 -7.07 -7.85
CA ILE A 185 -16.39 -6.73 -7.11
C ILE A 185 -16.50 -7.19 -5.65
N LEU A 186 -17.69 -7.11 -5.05
CA LEU A 186 -17.92 -7.57 -3.68
C LEU A 186 -17.72 -9.09 -3.54
N ASP A 187 -18.27 -9.88 -4.47
CA ASP A 187 -18.08 -11.34 -4.47
C ASP A 187 -16.60 -11.73 -4.60
N GLU A 188 -15.84 -10.99 -5.40
CA GLU A 188 -14.40 -11.19 -5.56
C GLU A 188 -13.64 -10.89 -4.25
N ILE A 189 -13.93 -9.76 -3.59
CA ILE A 189 -13.33 -9.41 -2.29
C ILE A 189 -13.63 -10.50 -1.25
N GLU A 190 -14.89 -10.91 -1.13
CA GLU A 190 -15.30 -11.93 -0.17
C GLU A 190 -14.67 -13.30 -0.47
N THR A 191 -14.52 -13.65 -1.75
CA THR A 191 -13.85 -14.89 -2.17
C THR A 191 -12.38 -14.88 -1.76
N ILE A 192 -11.64 -13.80 -2.00
CA ILE A 192 -10.22 -13.70 -1.63
C ILE A 192 -10.06 -13.76 -0.10
N LYS A 193 -10.91 -13.06 0.66
CA LYS A 193 -10.86 -13.10 2.13
C LYS A 193 -11.03 -14.50 2.73
N ARG A 194 -11.67 -15.44 2.01
CA ARG A 194 -11.75 -16.85 2.46
C ARG A 194 -10.39 -17.55 2.44
N TYR A 195 -9.49 -17.17 1.55
CA TYR A 195 -8.17 -17.76 1.39
C TYR A 195 -7.10 -17.12 2.27
N ILE A 196 -7.37 -15.94 2.84
CA ILE A 196 -6.44 -15.25 3.74
C ILE A 196 -6.37 -15.93 5.12
N LYS A 197 -7.23 -16.90 5.43
CA LYS A 197 -7.28 -17.61 6.72
C LYS A 197 -6.13 -18.57 6.98
#